data_AF-A0A4Y4XNK5-F1
#
_entry.id   AF-A0A4Y4XNK5-F1
#
_cell.length_a   1.000
_cell.length_b   1.000
_cell.length_c   1.000
_cell.angle_alpha   90.00
_cell.angle_beta   90.00
_cell.angle_gamma   90.00
#
_symmetry.space_group_name_H-M   'P 1'
#
loop_
_entity.id
_entity.type
_entity.pdbx_description
1 polymer ?
#
loop_
_entity_poly.entity_id
_entity_poly.type
_entity_poly.pdbx_seq_one_letter_code
_entity_poly.pdbx_strand_id
1 'polypeptide(L)' 'MNNSVIIIESPNKVAKIKEITGASVFATIGHFMQLKSYDESNGFKPTFDYDQEKK' A
#
# COMPACT_ATOMS: atom_id res chain seq x y z
N MET A 1 -17.29 9.44 -7.47
CA MET A 1 -16.09 8.80 -6.88
C MET A 1 -15.26 9.75 -6.01
N ASN A 2 -15.67 11.02 -5.81
CA ASN A 2 -14.86 12.02 -5.10
C ASN A 2 -14.56 11.71 -3.62
N ASN A 3 -15.24 10.72 -3.02
CA ASN A 3 -15.00 10.26 -1.65
C ASN A 3 -14.30 8.88 -1.59
N SER A 4 -13.71 8.45 -2.70
CA SER A 4 -13.01 7.16 -2.80
C SER A 4 -11.50 7.36 -2.75
N VAL A 5 -10.82 6.39 -2.13
CA VAL A 5 -9.36 6.27 -2.16
C VAL A 5 -8.98 5.09 -3.04
N ILE A 6 -8.07 5.31 -3.98
CA ILE A 6 -7.52 4.29 -4.87
C ILE A 6 -6.04 4.12 -4.53
N ILE A 7 -5.63 2.89 -4.23
CA ILE A 7 -4.24 2.53 -3.98
C ILE A 7 -3.78 1.68 -5.16
N ILE A 8 -2.66 2.08 -5.78
CA ILE A 8 -2.04 1.37 -6.90
C ILE A 8 -0.56 1.12 -6.61
N GLU A 9 0.09 0.24 -7.37
CA GLU A 9 1.52 0.00 -7.20
C GLU A 9 2.39 1.02 -7.96
N SER A 10 2.03 1.32 -9.21
CA SER A 10 2.85 2.13 -10.11
C SER A 10 2.60 3.64 -9.94
N PRO A 11 3.63 4.45 -9.61
CA PRO A 11 3.49 5.90 -9.42
C PRO A 11 3.13 6.64 -10.72
N ASN A 12 3.56 6.13 -11.86
CA ASN A 12 3.40 6.81 -13.16
C ASN A 12 1.93 6.95 -13.60
N LYS A 13 1.01 6.15 -13.01
CA LYS A 13 -0.41 6.14 -13.36
C LYS A 13 -1.27 7.02 -12.44
N VAL A 14 -0.71 7.56 -11.35
CA VAL A 14 -1.45 8.32 -10.33
C VAL A 14 -2.18 9.52 -10.95
N ALA A 15 -1.46 10.36 -11.68
CA ALA A 15 -2.02 11.59 -12.25
C ALA A 15 -3.18 11.30 -13.21
N LYS A 16 -2.98 10.35 -14.13
CA LYS A 16 -3.99 9.97 -15.13
C LYS A 16 -5.26 9.39 -14.48
N ILE A 17 -5.11 8.54 -13.47
CA ILE A 17 -6.27 7.94 -12.77
C ILE A 17 -7.00 9.01 -11.96
N LYS A 18 -6.28 9.91 -11.29
CA LYS A 18 -6.87 11.02 -10.55
C LYS A 18 -7.70 11.93 -11.46
N GLU A 19 -7.17 12.27 -12.64
CA GLU A 19 -7.87 13.09 -13.65
C GLU A 19 -9.16 12.43 -14.14
N ILE A 20 -9.12 11.13 -14.46
CA ILE A 20 -10.29 10.40 -14.98
C ILE A 20 -11.37 10.19 -13.90
N THR A 21 -10.96 9.92 -12.66
CA THR A 21 -11.87 9.43 -11.61
C THR A 21 -12.31 10.51 -10.62
N GLY A 22 -11.55 11.60 -10.48
CA GLY A 22 -11.72 12.60 -9.41
C GLY A 22 -11.43 12.06 -8.01
N ALA A 23 -10.91 10.83 -7.88
CA ALA A 23 -10.63 10.19 -6.60
C ALA A 23 -9.24 10.57 -6.05
N SER A 24 -9.01 10.31 -4.76
CA SER A 24 -7.67 10.37 -4.17
C SER A 24 -6.89 9.12 -4.57
N VAL A 25 -5.74 9.28 -5.23
CA VAL A 25 -4.94 8.17 -5.75
C VAL A 25 -3.54 8.19 -5.14
N PHE A 26 -3.09 7.04 -4.60
CA PHE A 26 -1.77 6.87 -3.99
C PHE A 26 -1.06 5.67 -4.60
N ALA A 27 0.28 5.77 -4.72
CA ALA A 27 1.11 4.67 -5.19
C ALA A 27 1.96 4.09 -4.06
N THR A 28 2.02 2.75 -3.95
CA THR A 28 2.83 2.07 -2.94
C THR A 28 4.30 1.92 -3.34
N ILE A 29 4.62 2.04 -4.63
CA ILE A 29 5.97 1.91 -5.19
C ILE A 29 6.61 0.58 -4.72
N GLY A 30 5.84 -0.51 -4.87
CA GLY A 30 6.16 -1.86 -4.39
C GLY A 30 5.60 -2.15 -3.00
N HIS A 31 6.17 -3.15 -2.32
CA HIS A 31 5.77 -3.50 -0.95
C HIS A 31 6.13 -2.38 0.02
N PHE A 32 5.18 -1.98 0.87
CA PHE A 32 5.35 -0.92 1.90
C PHE A 32 5.27 -1.46 3.33
N MET A 33 5.03 -2.78 3.47
CA MET A 33 5.12 -3.51 4.72
C MET A 33 6.00 -4.74 4.51
N GLN A 34 6.73 -5.14 5.54
CA GLN A 34 7.58 -6.33 5.57
C GLN A 34 7.22 -7.22 6.75
N LEU A 35 7.44 -8.53 6.61
CA LEU A 35 7.24 -9.49 7.69
C LEU A 35 8.34 -9.28 8.74
N LYS A 36 7.94 -8.95 9.96
CA LYS A 36 8.85 -8.75 11.09
C LYS A 36 9.05 -10.01 11.91
N SER A 37 7.96 -10.74 12.14
CA SER A 37 7.97 -11.97 12.92
C SER A 37 6.71 -12.78 12.64
N TYR A 38 6.69 -14.03 13.10
CA TYR A 38 5.50 -14.87 13.11
C TYR A 38 5.49 -15.72 14.38
N ASP A 39 4.30 -16.01 14.89
CA ASP A 39 4.11 -16.80 16.11
C ASP A 39 3.83 -18.26 15.77
N GLU A 40 4.87 -19.09 15.79
CA GLU A 40 4.79 -20.53 15.51
C GLU A 40 3.87 -21.28 16.47
N SER A 41 3.76 -20.81 17.72
CA SER A 41 2.92 -21.44 18.75
C SER A 41 1.44 -21.14 18.55
N ASN A 42 1.13 -20.13 17.72
CA ASN A 42 -0.22 -19.66 17.42
C ASN A 42 -0.49 -19.74 15.92
N GLY A 43 -0.23 -20.91 15.33
CA GLY A 43 -0.54 -21.18 13.93
C GLY A 43 0.23 -20.31 12.93
N PHE A 44 1.48 -19.95 13.25
CA PHE A 44 2.36 -19.12 12.42
C PHE A 44 1.77 -17.74 12.11
N LYS A 45 1.01 -17.15 13.05
CA LYS A 45 0.37 -15.86 12.84
C LYS A 45 1.43 -14.77 12.55
N PRO A 46 1.36 -14.08 11.39
CA PRO A 46 2.37 -13.12 11.00
C PRO A 46 2.16 -11.75 11.65
N THR A 47 3.27 -11.05 11.91
CA THR A 47 3.32 -9.63 12.28
C THR A 47 4.09 -8.86 11.23
N PHE A 48 3.48 -7.84 10.65
CA PHE A 48 4.08 -6.99 9.62
C PHE A 48 4.33 -5.58 10.17
N ASP A 49 5.44 -4.97 9.76
CA ASP A 49 5.77 -3.57 10.06
C ASP A 49 5.95 -2.77 8.77
N TYR A 50 5.77 -1.46 8.85
CA TYR A 50 6.05 -0.56 7.73
C TYR A 50 7.54 -0.54 7.39
N ASP A 51 7.82 -0.53 6.09
CA ASP A 51 9.17 -0.37 5.57
C ASP A 51 9.63 1.08 5.78
N GLN A 52 10.43 1.32 6.82
CA GLN A 52 10.86 2.67 7.22
C GLN A 52 11.83 3.31 6.22
N GLU A 53 12.42 2.54 5.30
CA GLU A 53 13.33 3.05 4.26
C GLU A 53 12.59 3.75 3.11
N LYS A 54 11.25 3.65 3.05
CA LYS A 54 10.42 4.29 2.01
C LYS A 54 9.79 5.63 2.41
N LYS A 55 10.44 6.38 3.31
CA LYS A 55 10.01 7.74 3.70
C LYS A 55 10.39 8.81 2.68
#